data_AF-A0A1D2MHX6-F1
#
_entry.id   AF-A0A1D2MHX6-F1
#
_cell.length_a   1.000
_cell.length_b   1.000
_cell.length_c   1.000
_cell.angle_alpha   90.00
_cell.angle_beta   90.00
_cell.angle_gamma   90.00
#
_symmetry.space_group_name_H-M   'P 1'
#
loop_
_entity.id
_entity.type
_entity.pdbx_description
1 polymer ?
#
loop_
_entity_poly.entity_id
_entity_poly.type
_entity_poly.pdbx_seq_one_letter_code
_entity_poly.pdbx_strand_id
1 'polypeptide(L)'
;MCCVLNSERSKFNLFAFSDIMENNPVYGPFFGVMGASAAMIFSAFGAAYGTARSGVGIAHMAVMKPGLIMKCIIPVVMAGIIAIYGLYSSLDRWPPNEGYTPFKGFMHFGAGLSVGLSGLAAGFAIGVVGDAGVRGTASQRDSLLE
;
A
#
# COMPACT_ATOMS: atom_id res chain seq x y z
N MET A 1 15.83 17.40 3.14
CA MET A 1 15.39 16.59 1.97
C MET A 1 16.54 15.98 1.15
N CYS A 2 17.69 16.63 0.94
CA CYS A 2 18.79 16.04 0.14
C CYS A 2 19.62 14.93 0.81
N CYS A 3 19.57 14.72 2.13
CA CYS A 3 20.39 13.67 2.78
C CYS A 3 19.77 12.25 2.67
N VAL A 4 18.46 12.11 2.50
CA VAL A 4 17.78 10.80 2.35
C VAL A 4 17.87 10.27 0.90
N LEU A 5 18.02 11.16 -0.09
CA LEU A 5 18.11 10.80 -1.51
C LEU A 5 19.45 10.15 -1.92
N ASN A 6 20.51 10.25 -1.11
CA ASN A 6 21.78 9.59 -1.41
C ASN A 6 21.86 8.15 -0.84
N SER A 7 21.02 7.81 0.14
CA SER A 7 20.95 6.45 0.69
C SER A 7 19.89 5.58 -0.02
N GLU A 8 18.88 6.18 -0.65
CA GLU A 8 17.81 5.45 -1.38
C GLU A 8 18.23 4.96 -2.78
N ARG A 9 19.27 5.52 -3.38
CA ARG A 9 19.73 5.14 -4.73
C ARG A 9 20.35 3.74 -4.78
N SER A 10 20.74 3.15 -3.64
CA SER A 10 21.30 1.80 -3.58
C SER A 10 20.26 0.70 -3.41
N LYS A 11 19.07 1.00 -2.84
CA LYS A 11 18.04 -0.01 -2.51
C LYS A 11 17.03 -0.28 -3.63
N PHE A 12 16.87 0.64 -4.59
CA PHE A 12 15.95 0.47 -5.73
C PHE A 12 16.54 -0.40 -6.87
N ASN A 13 17.77 -0.89 -6.72
CA ASN A 13 18.45 -1.64 -7.77
C ASN A 13 17.96 -3.09 -7.83
N LEU A 14 17.27 -3.38 -8.93
CA LEU A 14 17.22 -4.64 -9.68
C LEU A 14 18.53 -5.48 -9.65
N PHE A 15 19.68 -4.88 -9.31
CA PHE A 15 21.02 -5.46 -9.25
C PHE A 15 21.28 -6.38 -8.04
N ALA A 16 20.48 -6.30 -6.97
CA ALA A 16 20.70 -7.17 -5.83
C ALA A 16 20.04 -8.56 -5.98
N PHE A 17 19.01 -8.68 -6.83
CA PHE A 17 18.39 -9.98 -7.16
C PHE A 17 19.43 -11.01 -7.67
N SER A 18 20.46 -10.55 -8.37
CA SER A 18 21.61 -11.36 -8.81
C SER A 18 22.49 -11.87 -7.66
N ASP A 19 22.75 -11.06 -6.62
CA ASP A 19 23.69 -11.41 -5.55
C ASP A 19 23.17 -12.51 -4.59
N ILE A 20 21.85 -12.70 -4.45
CA ILE A 20 21.33 -13.81 -3.61
C ILE A 20 21.58 -15.17 -4.25
N MET A 21 21.67 -15.24 -5.59
CA MET A 21 21.90 -16.50 -6.28
C MET A 21 23.35 -17.01 -6.14
N GLU A 22 24.30 -16.15 -5.80
CA GLU A 22 25.73 -16.47 -5.86
C GLU A 22 26.26 -17.19 -4.60
N ASN A 23 25.64 -17.06 -3.42
CA ASN A 23 26.27 -17.50 -2.16
C ASN A 23 25.38 -18.23 -1.12
N ASN A 24 24.18 -18.70 -1.47
CA ASN A 24 23.27 -19.36 -0.51
C ASN A 24 22.51 -20.56 -1.12
N PRO A 25 21.95 -21.48 -0.31
CA PRO A 25 21.12 -22.57 -0.83
C PRO A 25 19.96 -22.02 -1.67
N VAL A 26 19.78 -22.60 -2.86
CA VAL A 26 18.93 -22.12 -3.97
C VAL A 26 17.48 -21.78 -3.56
N TYR A 27 16.96 -22.39 -2.49
CA TYR A 27 15.58 -22.23 -2.01
C TYR A 27 15.36 -21.13 -0.96
N GLY A 28 16.41 -20.54 -0.38
CA GLY A 28 16.32 -19.42 0.56
C GLY A 28 15.58 -18.19 -0.02
N PRO A 29 16.02 -17.60 -1.15
CA PRO A 29 15.44 -16.37 -1.71
C PRO A 29 13.99 -16.51 -2.18
N PHE A 30 13.54 -17.72 -2.57
CA PHE A 30 12.21 -17.95 -3.13
C PHE A 30 11.09 -17.45 -2.20
N PHE A 31 11.15 -17.80 -0.91
CA PHE A 31 10.17 -17.38 0.07
C PHE A 31 10.25 -15.88 0.38
N GLY A 32 11.44 -15.28 0.30
CA GLY A 32 11.64 -13.84 0.48
C GLY A 32 10.99 -13.02 -0.63
N VAL A 33 11.23 -13.38 -1.89
CA VAL A 33 10.65 -12.71 -3.07
C VAL A 33 9.14 -12.91 -3.10
N MET A 34 8.66 -14.12 -2.79
CA MET A 34 7.22 -14.39 -2.68
C MET A 34 6.54 -13.52 -1.61
N GLY A 35 7.19 -13.31 -0.47
CA GLY A 35 6.71 -12.40 0.58
C GLY A 35 6.61 -10.95 0.13
N ALA A 36 7.64 -10.46 -0.58
CA ALA A 36 7.65 -9.11 -1.14
C ALA A 36 6.56 -8.91 -2.20
N SER A 37 6.37 -9.88 -3.10
CA SER A 37 5.29 -9.84 -4.09
C SER A 37 3.91 -9.89 -3.43
N ALA A 38 3.71 -10.74 -2.42
CA ALA A 38 2.44 -10.85 -1.70
C ALA A 38 2.07 -9.56 -0.97
N ALA A 39 3.05 -8.90 -0.31
CA ALA A 39 2.84 -7.61 0.36
C ALA A 39 2.31 -6.54 -0.61
N MET A 40 2.92 -6.46 -1.80
CA MET A 40 2.53 -5.51 -2.84
C MET A 40 1.16 -5.80 -3.44
N ILE A 41 0.90 -7.04 -3.85
CA ILE A 41 -0.35 -7.42 -4.50
C ILE A 41 -1.54 -7.16 -3.57
N PHE A 42 -1.48 -7.62 -2.31
CA PHE A 42 -2.60 -7.44 -1.39
C PHE A 42 -2.82 -5.98 -0.98
N SER A 43 -1.76 -5.20 -0.79
CA SER A 43 -1.88 -3.76 -0.51
C SER A 43 -2.45 -2.98 -1.70
N ALA A 44 -2.03 -3.32 -2.92
CA ALA A 44 -2.55 -2.71 -4.14
C ALA A 44 -4.03 -3.06 -4.37
N PHE A 45 -4.44 -4.31 -4.10
CA PHE A 45 -5.84 -4.71 -4.13
C PHE A 45 -6.69 -3.93 -3.11
N GLY A 46 -6.19 -3.74 -1.88
CA GLY A 46 -6.85 -2.94 -0.85
C GLY A 46 -7.06 -1.49 -1.30
N ALA A 47 -6.01 -0.86 -1.82
CA ALA A 47 -6.06 0.52 -2.32
C ALA A 47 -7.00 0.65 -3.53
N ALA A 48 -6.96 -0.30 -4.46
CA ALA A 48 -7.84 -0.33 -5.63
C ALA A 48 -9.31 -0.46 -5.23
N TYR A 49 -9.64 -1.37 -4.30
CA TYR A 49 -11.01 -1.52 -3.81
C TYR A 49 -11.50 -0.29 -3.04
N GLY A 50 -10.67 0.26 -2.15
CA GLY A 50 -10.99 1.46 -1.38
C GLY A 50 -11.26 2.67 -2.29
N THR A 51 -10.47 2.81 -3.36
CA THR A 51 -10.65 3.85 -4.38
C THR A 51 -11.90 3.60 -5.22
N ALA A 52 -12.15 2.37 -5.66
CA ALA A 52 -13.31 2.04 -6.49
C ALA A 52 -14.64 2.34 -5.76
N ARG A 53 -14.78 1.90 -4.50
CA ARG A 53 -15.99 2.16 -3.69
C ARG A 53 -16.17 3.63 -3.36
N SER A 54 -15.12 4.30 -2.90
CA SER A 54 -15.19 5.74 -2.59
C SER A 54 -15.46 6.58 -3.84
N GLY A 55 -14.90 6.19 -4.99
CA GLY A 55 -15.09 6.87 -6.28
C GLY A 55 -16.53 6.89 -6.77
N VAL A 56 -17.29 5.80 -6.56
CA VAL A 56 -18.73 5.76 -6.90
C VAL A 56 -19.52 6.81 -6.11
N GLY A 57 -19.24 6.94 -4.81
CA GLY A 57 -19.89 7.94 -3.97
C GLY A 57 -19.48 9.39 -4.34
N ILE A 58 -18.22 9.61 -4.72
CA ILE A 58 -17.76 10.91 -5.22
C ILE A 58 -18.45 11.27 -6.55
N ALA A 59 -18.61 10.32 -7.47
CA ALA A 59 -19.31 10.55 -8.73
C ALA A 59 -20.77 10.95 -8.52
N HIS A 60 -21.45 10.34 -7.53
CA HIS A 60 -22.79 10.74 -7.13
C HIS A 60 -22.82 12.16 -6.52
N MET A 61 -21.82 12.51 -5.72
CA MET A 61 -21.69 13.84 -5.14
C MET A 61 -21.40 14.93 -6.16
N ALA A 62 -20.60 14.61 -7.18
CA ALA A 62 -20.16 15.57 -8.20
C ALA A 62 -21.34 16.15 -9.00
N VAL A 63 -22.43 15.40 -9.17
CA VAL A 63 -23.62 15.87 -9.88
C VAL A 63 -24.61 16.63 -8.98
N MET A 64 -24.67 16.32 -7.69
CA MET A 64 -25.62 16.93 -6.76
C MET A 64 -25.11 18.26 -6.20
N LYS A 65 -23.85 18.31 -5.75
CA LYS A 65 -23.24 19.48 -5.08
C LYS A 65 -21.74 19.57 -5.39
N PRO A 66 -21.34 20.20 -6.50
CA PRO A 66 -19.94 20.23 -6.94
C PRO A 66 -19.02 21.06 -6.04
N GLY A 67 -19.55 21.99 -5.22
CA GLY A 67 -18.75 22.81 -4.30
C GLY A 67 -18.04 22.02 -3.19
N LEU A 68 -18.52 20.82 -2.87
CA LEU A 68 -18.01 19.98 -1.77
C LEU A 68 -17.02 18.89 -2.22
N ILE A 69 -16.67 18.85 -3.53
CA ILE A 69 -15.82 17.78 -4.11
C ILE A 69 -14.45 17.72 -3.44
N MET A 70 -13.84 18.87 -3.14
CA MET A 70 -12.49 18.91 -2.55
C MET A 70 -12.39 18.21 -1.19
N LYS A 71 -13.47 18.20 -0.40
CA LYS A 71 -13.49 17.52 0.89
C LYS A 71 -13.76 16.01 0.74
N CYS A 72 -14.45 15.62 -0.32
CA CYS A 72 -14.81 14.24 -0.61
C CYS A 72 -13.66 13.40 -1.18
N ILE A 73 -12.52 14.00 -1.57
CA ILE A 73 -11.37 13.26 -2.14
C ILE A 73 -10.46 12.62 -1.08
N ILE A 74 -10.57 13.06 0.18
CA ILE A 74 -9.73 12.58 1.31
C ILE A 74 -9.74 11.04 1.45
N PRO A 75 -10.87 10.32 1.35
CA PRO A 75 -10.89 8.85 1.43
C PRO A 75 -10.07 8.17 0.32
N VAL A 76 -10.05 8.74 -0.88
CA VAL A 76 -9.27 8.21 -2.01
C VAL A 76 -7.78 8.37 -1.75
N VAL A 77 -7.36 9.54 -1.24
CA VAL A 77 -5.96 9.77 -0.87
C VAL A 77 -5.53 8.82 0.24
N MET A 78 -6.37 8.59 1.25
CA MET A 78 -6.06 7.64 2.33
C MET A 78 -5.97 6.18 1.87
N ALA A 79 -6.79 5.76 0.90
CA ALA A 79 -6.64 4.45 0.26
C ALA A 79 -5.30 4.35 -0.50
N GLY A 80 -4.84 5.43 -1.13
CA GLY A 80 -3.57 5.47 -1.86
C GLY A 80 -2.33 5.30 -0.99
N ILE A 81 -2.33 5.83 0.24
CA ILE A 81 -1.18 5.71 1.15
C ILE A 81 -0.93 4.24 1.56
N ILE A 82 -1.98 3.41 1.65
CA ILE A 82 -1.84 1.97 1.95
C ILE A 82 -0.96 1.26 0.92
N ALA A 83 -1.10 1.60 -0.38
CA ALA A 83 -0.27 1.00 -1.42
C ALA A 83 1.21 1.37 -1.26
N ILE A 84 1.51 2.60 -0.81
CA ILE A 84 2.88 3.07 -0.55
C ILE A 84 3.48 2.31 0.64
N TYR A 85 2.69 2.03 1.69
CA TYR A 85 3.17 1.21 2.81
C TYR A 85 3.49 -0.24 2.40
N GLY A 86 2.67 -0.83 1.51
CA GLY A 86 2.97 -2.12 0.89
C GLY A 86 4.30 -2.10 0.14
N LEU A 87 4.55 -1.04 -0.64
CA LEU A 87 5.80 -0.84 -1.37
C LEU A 87 6.99 -0.70 -0.43
N TYR A 88 6.90 0.15 0.58
CA TYR A 88 7.96 0.32 1.56
C TYR A 88 8.36 -1.00 2.23
N SER A 89 7.38 -1.83 2.62
CA SER A 89 7.64 -3.13 3.26
C SER A 89 8.36 -4.14 2.37
N SER A 90 8.22 -4.01 1.05
CA SER A 90 8.92 -4.84 0.06
C SER A 90 10.37 -4.40 -0.17
N LEU A 91 10.67 -3.12 0.05
CA LEU A 91 11.98 -2.49 -0.21
C LEU A 91 12.92 -2.53 0.99
N ASP A 92 12.41 -2.41 2.22
CA ASP A 92 13.26 -2.34 3.42
C ASP A 92 13.86 -3.70 3.81
N ARG A 93 13.42 -4.78 3.16
CA ARG A 93 13.71 -6.15 3.56
C ARG A 93 15.02 -6.72 2.97
N TRP A 94 15.89 -5.83 2.47
CA TRP A 94 17.15 -6.10 1.77
C TRP A 94 18.27 -5.27 2.43
N PRO A 95 19.39 -5.80 3.00
CA PRO A 95 20.21 -6.96 2.57
C PRO A 95 20.61 -7.95 3.71
N PRO A 96 20.91 -9.22 3.42
CA PRO A 96 21.73 -10.04 4.30
C PRO A 96 23.03 -10.43 3.59
N ASN A 97 24.10 -9.67 3.86
CA ASN A 97 25.45 -9.94 3.35
C ASN A 97 26.10 -11.21 3.95
N GLU A 98 25.43 -11.93 4.84
CA GLU A 98 25.93 -13.17 5.44
C GLU A 98 24.77 -14.14 5.69
N GLY A 99 24.83 -15.33 5.05
CA GLY A 99 24.01 -16.52 5.36
C GLY A 99 22.48 -16.34 5.32
N TYR A 100 21.86 -16.53 4.15
CA TYR A 100 20.40 -16.61 4.05
C TYR A 100 19.92 -18.00 4.48
N THR A 101 19.60 -18.15 5.77
CA THR A 101 19.00 -19.38 6.27
C THR A 101 17.53 -19.50 5.80
N PRO A 102 17.03 -20.72 5.54
CA PRO A 102 15.63 -20.93 5.14
C PRO A 102 14.63 -20.40 6.19
N PHE A 103 15.00 -20.41 7.48
CA PHE A 103 14.21 -19.80 8.56
C PHE A 103 14.01 -18.30 8.34
N LYS A 104 15.05 -17.59 7.91
CA LYS A 104 14.96 -16.16 7.57
C LYS A 104 13.97 -15.95 6.42
N GLY A 105 14.01 -16.80 5.39
CA GLY A 105 13.05 -16.80 4.28
C GLY A 105 11.59 -16.89 4.72
N PHE A 106 11.26 -17.78 5.65
CA PHE A 106 9.90 -17.86 6.19
C PHE A 106 9.50 -16.63 7.02
N MET A 107 10.43 -16.05 7.77
CA MET A 107 10.17 -14.78 8.48
C MET A 107 9.91 -13.62 7.50
N HIS A 108 10.59 -13.59 6.36
CA HIS A 108 10.38 -12.62 5.29
C HIS A 108 9.01 -12.80 4.63
N PHE A 109 8.63 -14.06 4.36
CA PHE A 109 7.33 -14.42 3.82
C PHE A 109 6.16 -14.02 4.75
N GLY A 110 6.25 -14.38 6.03
CA GLY A 110 5.22 -14.05 7.02
C GLY A 110 5.07 -12.54 7.25
N ALA A 111 6.19 -11.81 7.28
CA ALA A 111 6.16 -10.35 7.38
C ALA A 111 5.41 -9.72 6.21
N GLY A 112 5.72 -10.13 4.97
CA GLY A 112 5.04 -9.64 3.77
C GLY A 112 3.53 -9.94 3.76
N LEU A 113 3.14 -11.15 4.15
CA LEU A 113 1.72 -11.51 4.26
C LEU A 113 0.99 -10.71 5.33
N SER A 114 1.60 -10.46 6.49
CA SER A 114 0.96 -9.71 7.58
C SER A 114 0.65 -8.25 7.19
N VAL A 115 1.59 -7.58 6.52
CA VAL A 115 1.41 -6.20 6.03
C VAL A 115 0.42 -6.17 4.86
N GLY A 116 0.54 -7.11 3.91
CA GLY A 116 -0.35 -7.18 2.76
C GLY A 116 -1.83 -7.41 3.14
N LEU A 117 -2.11 -8.39 4.02
CA LEU A 117 -3.47 -8.72 4.44
C LEU A 117 -4.09 -7.62 5.33
N SER A 118 -3.29 -6.99 6.19
CA SER A 118 -3.78 -5.84 6.98
C SER A 118 -4.06 -4.63 6.09
N GLY A 119 -3.23 -4.36 5.08
CA GLY A 119 -3.48 -3.34 4.06
C GLY A 119 -4.74 -3.61 3.24
N LEU A 120 -5.00 -4.86 2.86
CA LEU A 120 -6.23 -5.27 2.18
C LEU A 120 -7.47 -4.98 3.05
N ALA A 121 -7.45 -5.41 4.31
CA ALA A 121 -8.55 -5.18 5.24
C ALA A 121 -8.80 -3.68 5.51
N ALA A 122 -7.73 -2.90 5.68
CA ALA A 122 -7.80 -1.46 5.84
C ALA A 122 -8.40 -0.78 4.58
N GLY A 123 -7.97 -1.18 3.39
CA GLY A 123 -8.52 -0.67 2.13
C GLY A 123 -10.02 -0.97 1.97
N PHE A 124 -10.46 -2.15 2.40
CA PHE A 124 -11.89 -2.50 2.41
C PHE A 124 -12.70 -1.61 3.36
N ALA A 125 -12.20 -1.41 4.59
CA ALA A 125 -12.83 -0.54 5.57
C ALA A 125 -12.91 0.92 5.08
N ILE A 126 -11.83 1.44 4.49
CA ILE A 126 -11.79 2.79 3.92
C ILE A 126 -12.79 2.93 2.78
N GLY A 127 -12.93 1.93 1.91
CA GLY A 127 -13.91 1.98 0.81
C GLY A 127 -15.36 2.08 1.29
N VAL A 128 -15.73 1.32 2.33
CA VAL A 128 -17.08 1.35 2.90
C VAL A 128 -17.35 2.65 3.64
N VAL A 129 -16.41 3.09 4.48
CA VAL A 129 -16.51 4.37 5.21
C VAL A 129 -16.49 5.55 4.24
N GLY A 130 -15.72 5.45 3.16
CA GLY A 130 -15.62 6.45 2.10
C GLY A 130 -16.95 6.66 1.38
N ASP A 131 -17.58 5.58 0.88
CA ASP A 131 -18.89 5.66 0.20
C ASP A 131 -20.00 6.18 1.14
N ALA A 132 -20.04 5.73 2.40
CA ALA A 132 -20.99 6.25 3.37
C ALA A 132 -20.73 7.73 3.75
N GLY A 133 -19.46 8.10 3.93
CA GLY A 133 -19.03 9.44 4.33
C GLY A 133 -19.33 10.50 3.27
N VAL A 134 -19.05 10.20 2.00
CA VAL A 134 -19.36 11.15 0.90
C VAL A 134 -20.87 11.32 0.73
N ARG A 135 -21.67 10.26 0.91
CA ARG A 135 -23.13 10.33 0.88
C ARG A 135 -23.71 11.10 2.08
N GLY A 136 -23.15 10.93 3.28
CA GLY A 136 -23.55 11.71 4.45
C GLY A 136 -23.25 13.20 4.28
N THR A 137 -22.09 13.52 3.68
CA THR A 137 -21.71 14.89 3.33
C THR A 137 -22.63 15.51 2.27
N ALA A 138 -23.23 14.69 1.39
CA ALA A 138 -24.28 15.12 0.45
C ALA A 138 -25.52 15.70 1.15
N SER A 139 -25.97 14.97 2.16
CA SER A 139 -27.22 15.22 2.86
C SER A 139 -27.07 16.31 3.91
N GLN A 140 -25.88 16.47 4.49
CA GLN A 140 -25.57 17.58 5.39
C GLN A 140 -25.70 18.91 4.62
N ARG A 141 -26.41 19.88 5.22
CA ARG A 141 -26.40 21.28 4.74
C ARG A 141 -25.11 21.91 5.22
N ASP A 142 -24.36 22.44 4.27
CA ASP A 142 -23.14 23.19 4.53
C ASP A 142 -23.52 24.48 5.26
N SER A 143 -23.15 24.61 6.54
CA SER A 143 -23.39 25.80 7.37
C SER A 143 -22.14 26.66 7.52
N LEU A 144 -21.20 26.59 6.55
CA LEU A 144 -19.95 27.38 6.53
C LEU A 144 -19.89 28.38 5.36
N LEU A 145 -21.06 28.87 4.91
CA LEU A 145 -21.19 30.09 4.11
C LEU A 145 -22.00 31.16 4.87
N GLU A 146 -21.75 31.30 6.17
CA GLU A 146 -21.87 32.54 6.97
C GLU A 146 -20.57 32.75 7.75
#